data_AF-A0A1G8XB63-F1
#
_entry.id   AF-A0A1G8XB63-F1
#
_cell.length_a   1.000
_cell.length_b   1.000
_cell.length_c   1.000
_cell.angle_alpha   90.00
_cell.angle_beta   90.00
_cell.angle_gamma   90.00
#
_symmetry.space_group_name_H-M   'P 1'
#
loop_
_entity.id
_entity.type
_entity.pdbx_description
1 polymer ?
#
loop_
_entity_poly.entity_id
_entity_poly.type
_entity_poly.pdbx_seq_one_letter_code
_entity_poly.pdbx_strand_id
1 'polypeptide(L)'
;MLTSLLDQRPEETAPRLLGATLSFDGVKVRLTEVEAYAADDPGSHAFRGETNRNRVMFGPPGRLYVYFTYGMHHCANLVCHPEGEPGAILLRAGEVIEGIETARARRGPVRDVDLARGPARLCSALGIDLTLNGTSDFELDLAPAETWAQIEVAAGPRVGLRLAPNRPWRFWVSGDPSVSPYRPAKAR
;
A
#
# COMPACT_ATOMS: atom_id res chain seq x y z
N MET A 1 -11.69 -14.82 -4.89
CA MET A 1 -11.40 -13.97 -6.07
C MET A 1 -11.05 -12.57 -5.59
N LEU A 2 -10.18 -11.83 -6.31
CA LEU A 2 -9.71 -10.51 -5.90
C LEU A 2 -10.85 -9.54 -5.59
N THR A 3 -11.87 -9.46 -6.46
CA THR A 3 -13.01 -8.56 -6.28
C THR A 3 -13.72 -8.76 -4.94
N SER A 4 -13.99 -10.01 -4.55
CA SER A 4 -14.65 -10.34 -3.27
C SER A 4 -13.76 -10.05 -2.05
N LEU A 5 -12.44 -10.09 -2.22
CA LEU A 5 -11.51 -9.71 -1.16
C LEU A 5 -11.46 -8.18 -0.99
N LEU A 6 -11.50 -7.44 -2.10
CA LEU A 6 -11.48 -5.98 -2.09
C LEU A 6 -12.81 -5.37 -1.65
N ASP A 7 -13.90 -6.14 -1.57
CA ASP A 7 -15.19 -5.68 -1.08
C ASP A 7 -15.31 -5.77 0.47
N GLN A 8 -14.24 -6.16 1.16
CA GLN A 8 -14.19 -6.31 2.62
C GLN A 8 -13.59 -5.07 3.31
N ARG A 9 -13.64 -5.05 4.64
CA ARG A 9 -13.07 -3.97 5.43
C ARG A 9 -11.54 -3.90 5.27
N PRO A 10 -10.93 -2.70 5.27
CA PRO A 10 -9.49 -2.53 5.05
C PRO A 10 -8.59 -3.36 5.97
N GLU A 11 -8.94 -3.48 7.25
CA GLU A 11 -8.20 -4.24 8.25
C GLU A 11 -8.28 -5.76 8.06
N GLU A 12 -9.29 -6.25 7.35
CA GLU A 12 -9.46 -7.66 6.98
C GLU A 12 -8.76 -7.95 5.64
N THR A 13 -8.88 -7.03 4.69
CA THR A 13 -8.30 -7.13 3.35
C THR A 13 -6.77 -6.98 3.36
N ALA A 14 -6.22 -6.01 4.10
CA ALA A 14 -4.80 -5.68 4.09
C ALA A 14 -3.86 -6.88 4.31
N PRO A 15 -3.97 -7.69 5.37
CA PRO A 15 -3.05 -8.81 5.59
C PRO A 15 -3.12 -9.88 4.48
N ARG A 16 -4.25 -9.97 3.76
CA ARG A 16 -4.44 -10.92 2.64
C ARG A 16 -3.72 -10.48 1.37
N LEU A 17 -3.24 -9.24 1.29
CA LEU A 17 -2.43 -8.73 0.18
C LEU A 17 -0.93 -9.02 0.35
N LEU A 18 -0.48 -9.46 1.53
CA LEU A 18 0.92 -9.83 1.72
C LEU A 18 1.28 -11.02 0.83
N GLY A 19 2.37 -10.92 0.07
CA GLY A 19 2.78 -11.87 -0.95
C GLY A 19 2.12 -11.67 -2.32
N ALA A 20 1.07 -10.84 -2.45
CA ALA A 20 0.51 -10.48 -3.74
C ALA A 20 1.54 -9.72 -4.59
N THR A 21 1.42 -9.81 -5.91
CA THR A 21 2.29 -9.08 -6.84
C THR A 21 1.54 -7.94 -7.50
N LEU A 22 2.13 -6.75 -7.45
CA LEU A 22 1.67 -5.55 -8.13
C LEU A 22 2.60 -5.27 -9.31
N SER A 23 2.06 -5.20 -10.52
CA SER A 23 2.81 -4.89 -11.73
C SER A 23 2.33 -3.58 -12.35
N PHE A 24 3.26 -2.69 -12.68
CA PHE A 24 2.98 -1.50 -13.46
C PHE A 24 4.26 -1.00 -14.17
N ASP A 25 4.09 -0.49 -15.39
CA ASP A 25 5.13 0.14 -16.21
C ASP A 25 6.47 -0.63 -16.20
N GLY A 26 6.38 -1.93 -16.51
CA GLY A 26 7.53 -2.83 -16.65
C GLY A 26 8.21 -3.27 -15.33
N VAL A 27 7.61 -3.02 -14.17
CA VAL A 27 8.13 -3.43 -12.85
C VAL A 27 7.09 -4.25 -12.11
N LYS A 28 7.50 -5.35 -11.49
CA LYS A 28 6.66 -6.20 -10.64
C LYS A 28 7.21 -6.26 -9.21
N VAL A 29 6.35 -5.97 -8.24
CA VAL A 29 6.68 -5.92 -6.82
C VAL A 29 5.85 -6.93 -6.04
N ARG A 30 6.49 -7.84 -5.31
CA ARG A 30 5.83 -8.67 -4.28
C ARG A 30 5.63 -7.83 -3.04
N LEU A 31 4.38 -7.63 -2.63
CA LEU A 31 4.03 -6.83 -1.46
C LEU A 31 4.46 -7.54 -0.18
N THR A 32 5.21 -6.84 0.67
CA THR A 32 5.68 -7.37 1.97
C THR A 32 5.20 -6.54 3.14
N GLU A 33 4.58 -5.40 2.87
CA GLU A 33 4.12 -4.48 3.90
C GLU A 33 2.98 -3.57 3.41
N VAL A 34 1.93 -3.46 4.22
CA VAL A 34 0.75 -2.63 3.94
C VAL A 34 0.20 -1.98 5.21
N GLU A 35 -0.62 -0.93 5.06
CA GLU A 35 -1.36 -0.31 6.16
C GLU A 35 -2.84 -0.09 5.80
N ALA A 36 -3.75 -0.42 6.71
CA ALA A 36 -5.19 -0.25 6.54
C ALA A 36 -5.68 1.11 7.06
N TYR A 37 -6.69 1.66 6.36
CA TYR A 37 -7.37 2.91 6.68
C TYR A 37 -8.86 2.80 6.35
N ALA A 38 -9.73 3.06 7.34
CA ALA A 38 -11.18 2.96 7.23
C ALA A 38 -11.87 4.31 7.53
N ALA A 39 -13.19 4.38 7.36
CA ALA A 39 -14.00 5.57 7.67
C ALA A 39 -13.93 5.99 9.14
N ASP A 40 -13.91 5.01 10.06
CA ASP A 40 -13.92 5.22 11.52
C ASP A 40 -12.54 5.52 12.13
N ASP A 41 -11.53 5.74 11.29
CA ASP A 41 -10.14 5.84 11.69
C ASP A 41 -9.63 7.28 11.66
N PRO A 42 -9.30 7.90 12.81
CA PRO A 42 -8.72 9.23 12.86
C PRO A 42 -7.44 9.41 12.02
N GLY A 43 -6.72 8.33 11.70
CA GLY A 43 -5.56 8.35 10.83
C GLY A 43 -5.87 8.36 9.32
N SER A 44 -7.10 8.07 8.94
CA SER A 44 -7.56 7.97 7.55
C SER A 44 -7.86 9.34 6.95
N HIS A 45 -7.57 9.48 5.65
CA HIS A 45 -8.00 10.66 4.89
C HIS A 45 -9.53 10.75 4.77
N ALA A 46 -10.26 9.65 4.95
CA ALA A 46 -11.72 9.62 4.87
C ALA A 46 -12.44 9.91 6.20
N PHE A 47 -11.70 10.04 7.32
CA PHE A 47 -12.29 10.17 8.67
C PHE A 47 -13.30 11.31 8.82
N ARG A 48 -13.07 12.42 8.11
CA ARG A 48 -13.92 13.62 8.16
C ARG A 48 -14.90 13.71 7.00
N GLY A 49 -15.16 12.58 6.33
CA GLY A 49 -16.02 12.52 5.15
C GLY A 49 -15.30 12.83 3.85
N GLU A 50 -16.09 12.85 2.78
CA GLU A 50 -15.62 13.00 1.41
C GLU A 50 -15.18 14.44 1.11
N THR A 51 -14.13 14.55 0.31
CA THR A 51 -13.55 15.78 -0.22
C THR A 51 -13.09 15.53 -1.65
N ASN A 52 -12.86 16.59 -2.41
CA ASN A 52 -12.30 16.48 -3.76
C ASN A 52 -11.00 15.66 -3.85
N ARG A 53 -10.19 15.65 -2.78
CA ARG A 53 -8.91 14.95 -2.72
C ARG A 53 -9.08 13.45 -2.48
N ASN A 54 -9.93 13.06 -1.55
CA ASN A 54 -10.07 11.67 -1.10
C ASN A 54 -11.26 10.93 -1.76
N ARG A 55 -12.04 11.59 -2.63
CA ARG A 55 -13.23 11.00 -3.29
C ARG A 55 -13.00 9.62 -3.90
N VAL A 56 -11.78 9.35 -4.38
CA VAL A 56 -11.40 8.06 -4.93
C VAL A 56 -11.57 6.93 -3.91
N MET A 57 -11.31 7.19 -2.63
CA MET A 57 -11.52 6.22 -1.54
C MET A 57 -12.98 5.81 -1.36
N PHE A 58 -13.94 6.62 -1.83
CA PHE A 58 -15.38 6.35 -1.74
C PHE A 58 -15.93 5.68 -3.01
N GLY A 59 -15.10 5.54 -4.06
CA GLY A 59 -15.49 4.93 -5.31
C GLY A 59 -15.36 3.40 -5.31
N PRO A 60 -15.45 2.76 -6.48
CA PRO A 60 -15.35 1.31 -6.61
C PRO A 60 -14.02 0.75 -6.08
N PRO A 61 -14.02 -0.44 -5.45
CA PRO A 61 -12.81 -1.13 -5.03
C PRO A 61 -11.92 -1.50 -6.21
N GLY A 62 -10.61 -1.62 -5.98
CA GLY A 62 -9.61 -1.93 -7.02
C GLY A 62 -9.03 -0.73 -7.75
N ARG A 63 -9.31 0.50 -7.28
CA ARG A 63 -8.70 1.73 -7.81
C ARG A 63 -7.50 2.15 -6.98
N LEU A 64 -6.53 2.84 -7.59
CA LEU A 64 -5.47 3.51 -6.84
C LEU A 64 -5.96 4.85 -6.31
N TYR A 65 -5.84 5.07 -5.00
CA TYR A 65 -5.83 6.42 -4.43
C TYR A 65 -4.39 6.89 -4.26
N VAL A 66 -3.95 7.81 -5.12
CA VAL A 66 -2.59 8.36 -5.11
C VAL A 66 -2.60 9.79 -4.59
N TYR A 67 -1.68 10.11 -3.67
CA TYR A 67 -1.56 11.44 -3.13
C TYR A 67 -0.11 11.87 -2.93
N PHE A 68 0.13 13.18 -2.99
CA PHE A 68 1.41 13.78 -2.62
C PHE A 68 1.55 13.91 -1.10
N THR A 69 2.72 13.55 -0.60
CA THR A 69 3.17 13.74 0.78
C THR A 69 4.51 14.46 0.83
N TYR A 70 4.68 15.30 1.85
CA TYR A 70 5.90 16.08 2.11
C TYR A 70 6.43 16.88 0.88
N GLY A 71 5.53 17.25 -0.04
CA GLY A 71 5.83 18.08 -1.22
C GLY A 71 6.67 17.41 -2.32
N MET A 72 7.09 16.15 -2.16
CA MET A 72 8.04 15.52 -3.10
C MET A 72 7.77 14.04 -3.39
N HIS A 73 6.86 13.39 -2.65
CA HIS A 73 6.69 11.95 -2.74
C HIS A 73 5.24 11.57 -2.97
N HIS A 74 5.02 10.55 -3.80
CA HIS A 74 3.73 9.90 -3.95
C HIS A 74 3.57 8.77 -2.94
N CYS A 75 2.36 8.58 -2.46
CA CYS A 75 1.92 7.35 -1.82
C CYS A 75 0.70 6.83 -2.58
N ALA A 76 0.62 5.53 -2.79
CA ALA A 76 -0.49 4.87 -3.45
C ALA A 76 -1.19 3.92 -2.49
N ASN A 77 -2.52 3.94 -2.51
CA ASN A 77 -3.36 3.03 -1.75
C ASN A 77 -4.24 2.28 -2.72
N LEU A 78 -4.52 1.02 -2.42
CA LEU A 78 -5.56 0.26 -3.10
C LEU A 78 -6.89 0.53 -2.40
N VAL A 79 -7.87 1.06 -3.13
CA VAL A 79 -9.24 1.24 -2.63
C VAL A 79 -9.87 -0.14 -2.45
N CYS A 80 -10.48 -0.34 -1.30
CA CYS A 80 -11.27 -1.51 -0.94
C CYS A 80 -12.53 -1.06 -0.21
N HIS A 81 -13.35 -2.03 0.19
CA HIS A 81 -14.69 -1.85 0.75
C HIS A 81 -15.73 -1.49 -0.33
N PRO A 82 -17.04 -1.73 -0.10
CA PRO A 82 -18.07 -1.45 -1.07
C PRO A 82 -18.10 0.03 -1.46
N GLU A 83 -18.49 0.30 -2.70
CA GLU A 83 -18.65 1.67 -3.19
C GLU A 83 -19.60 2.47 -2.29
N GLY A 84 -19.19 3.70 -1.96
CA GLY A 84 -19.86 4.56 -0.98
C GLY A 84 -19.34 4.43 0.45
N GLU A 85 -18.62 3.36 0.79
CA GLU A 85 -18.03 3.16 2.11
C GLU A 85 -16.50 3.22 2.05
N PRO A 86 -15.85 4.29 2.55
CA PRO A 86 -14.45 4.50 2.24
C PRO A 86 -13.51 3.53 2.95
N GLY A 87 -12.69 2.84 2.14
CA GLY A 87 -11.66 1.92 2.59
C GLY A 87 -10.42 1.99 1.69
N ALA A 88 -9.24 1.99 2.28
CA ALA A 88 -8.01 1.92 1.50
C ALA A 88 -6.87 1.24 2.24
N ILE A 89 -5.98 0.64 1.44
CA ILE A 89 -4.79 -0.05 1.91
C ILE A 89 -3.56 0.63 1.31
N LEU A 90 -2.77 1.31 2.13
CA LEU A 90 -1.49 1.88 1.72
C LEU A 90 -0.55 0.75 1.32
N LEU A 91 -0.06 0.81 0.08
CA LEU A 91 0.96 -0.08 -0.44
C LEU A 91 2.31 0.41 0.04
N ARG A 92 2.84 -0.20 1.11
CA ARG A 92 3.91 0.41 1.90
C ARG A 92 5.29 -0.09 1.52
N ALA A 93 5.49 -1.38 1.28
CA ALA A 93 6.76 -1.89 0.80
C ALA A 93 6.62 -3.23 0.07
N GLY A 94 7.67 -3.58 -0.67
CA GLY A 94 7.78 -4.86 -1.34
C GLY A 94 9.16 -5.13 -1.91
N GLU A 95 9.31 -6.35 -2.43
CA GLU A 95 10.47 -6.81 -3.16
C GLU A 95 10.23 -6.65 -4.66
N VAL A 96 11.16 -6.03 -5.38
CA VAL A 96 11.12 -6.00 -6.85
C VAL A 96 11.56 -7.38 -7.36
N ILE A 97 10.66 -8.11 -8.00
CA ILE A 97 10.91 -9.48 -8.49
C ILE A 97 11.09 -9.54 -10.02
N GLU A 98 10.58 -8.54 -10.75
CA GLU A 98 10.82 -8.36 -12.18
C GLU A 98 11.00 -6.86 -12.49
N GLY A 99 11.78 -6.54 -13.53
CA GLY A 99 12.03 -5.15 -13.92
C GLY A 99 13.04 -4.40 -13.05
N ILE A 100 14.00 -5.11 -12.43
CA ILE A 100 15.01 -4.53 -11.53
C ILE A 100 15.74 -3.34 -12.15
N GLU A 101 16.18 -3.45 -13.42
CA GLU A 101 16.90 -2.36 -14.08
C GLU A 101 16.04 -1.11 -14.29
N THR A 102 14.76 -1.29 -14.65
CA THR A 102 13.78 -0.19 -14.75
C THR A 102 13.57 0.47 -13.39
N ALA A 103 13.41 -0.33 -12.33
CA ALA A 103 13.29 0.18 -10.96
C ALA A 103 14.57 0.93 -10.53
N ARG A 104 15.76 0.42 -10.85
CA ARG A 104 17.05 1.09 -10.57
C ARG A 104 17.18 2.42 -11.30
N ALA A 105 16.77 2.49 -12.57
CA ALA A 105 16.77 3.73 -13.33
C ALA A 105 15.90 4.82 -12.66
N ARG A 106 14.76 4.45 -12.07
CA ARG A 106 13.88 5.38 -11.33
C ARG A 106 14.37 5.71 -9.92
N ARG A 107 15.02 4.76 -9.22
CA ARG A 107 15.41 4.88 -7.80
C ARG A 107 16.84 5.36 -7.58
N GLY A 108 17.70 5.24 -8.58
CA GLY A 108 19.14 5.47 -8.46
C GLY A 108 19.90 4.26 -7.89
N PRO A 109 21.20 4.40 -7.61
CA PRO A 109 22.09 3.30 -7.23
C PRO A 109 21.91 2.89 -5.75
N VAL A 110 20.80 2.22 -5.46
CA VAL A 110 20.54 1.58 -4.16
C VAL A 110 20.68 0.07 -4.25
N ARG A 111 20.72 -0.62 -3.11
CA ARG A 111 20.62 -2.08 -3.07
C ARG A 111 19.24 -2.52 -3.55
N ASP A 112 19.13 -3.69 -4.18
CA ASP A 112 17.84 -4.19 -4.70
C ASP A 112 16.76 -4.24 -3.63
N VAL A 113 17.12 -4.71 -2.44
CA VAL A 113 16.23 -4.77 -1.27
C VAL A 113 15.68 -3.40 -0.85
N ASP A 114 16.33 -2.30 -1.22
CA ASP A 114 15.90 -0.94 -0.88
C ASP A 114 15.11 -0.24 -2.01
N LEU A 115 14.93 -0.89 -3.17
CA LEU A 115 14.26 -0.30 -4.34
C LEU A 115 12.82 0.12 -4.02
N ALA A 116 12.04 -0.78 -3.41
CA ALA A 116 10.64 -0.58 -3.04
C ALA A 116 10.38 -0.63 -1.52
N ARG A 117 11.44 -0.45 -0.70
CA ARG A 117 11.38 -0.51 0.77
C ARG A 117 10.86 0.79 1.39
N GLY A 118 9.57 1.04 1.24
CA GLY A 118 8.84 2.19 1.80
C GLY A 118 7.89 2.82 0.78
N PRO A 119 6.83 3.54 1.20
CA PRO A 119 5.68 3.80 0.33
C PRO A 119 6.03 4.69 -0.86
N ALA A 120 6.84 5.73 -0.63
CA ALA A 120 7.36 6.59 -1.68
C ALA A 120 8.32 5.87 -2.62
N ARG A 121 9.08 4.91 -2.09
CA ARG A 121 10.05 4.13 -2.86
C ARG A 121 9.34 3.12 -3.76
N LEU A 122 8.32 2.46 -3.23
CA LEU A 122 7.44 1.57 -3.99
C LEU A 122 6.80 2.32 -5.17
N CYS A 123 6.21 3.50 -4.93
CA CYS A 123 5.63 4.31 -6.01
C CYS A 123 6.70 4.69 -7.04
N SER A 124 7.87 5.17 -6.58
CA SER A 124 8.97 5.54 -7.49
C SER A 124 9.49 4.34 -8.30
N ALA A 125 9.61 3.15 -7.71
CA ALA A 125 10.08 1.96 -8.39
C ALA A 125 9.09 1.52 -9.47
N LEU A 126 7.79 1.56 -9.17
CA LEU A 126 6.73 1.22 -10.13
C LEU A 126 6.46 2.33 -11.16
N GLY A 127 6.92 3.56 -10.94
CA GLY A 127 6.57 4.69 -11.81
C GLY A 127 5.17 5.27 -11.53
N ILE A 128 4.64 5.05 -10.32
CA ILE A 128 3.34 5.57 -9.91
C ILE A 128 3.46 7.04 -9.51
N ASP A 129 2.65 7.88 -10.15
CA ASP A 129 2.49 9.30 -9.84
C ASP A 129 1.00 9.70 -9.74
N LEU A 130 0.75 11.00 -9.56
CA LEU A 130 -0.59 11.53 -9.39
C LEU A 130 -1.53 11.31 -10.59
N THR A 131 -0.99 11.08 -11.80
CA THR A 131 -1.81 10.86 -13.00
C THR A 131 -2.57 9.54 -12.94
N LEU A 132 -2.11 8.60 -12.11
CA LEU A 132 -2.77 7.31 -11.87
C LEU A 132 -3.83 7.38 -10.76
N ASN A 133 -4.07 8.54 -10.15
CA ASN A 133 -5.10 8.65 -9.12
C ASN A 133 -6.49 8.34 -9.70
N GLY A 134 -7.16 7.33 -9.13
CA GLY A 134 -8.46 6.82 -9.56
C GLY A 134 -8.41 5.72 -10.61
N THR A 135 -7.24 5.35 -11.13
CA THR A 135 -7.11 4.32 -12.17
C THR A 135 -7.19 2.90 -11.60
N SER A 136 -7.52 1.94 -12.45
CA SER A 136 -7.33 0.50 -12.26
C SER A 136 -6.34 -0.09 -13.27
N ASP A 137 -5.57 0.78 -13.94
CA ASP A 137 -4.56 0.42 -14.94
C ASP A 137 -3.26 -0.05 -14.29
N PHE A 138 -3.34 -1.20 -13.63
CA PHE A 138 -2.23 -1.94 -13.04
C PHE A 138 -2.66 -3.40 -12.89
N GLU A 139 -1.70 -4.31 -12.76
CA GLU A 139 -1.99 -5.73 -12.51
C GLU A 139 -1.78 -6.03 -11.03
N LEU A 140 -2.74 -6.71 -10.41
CA LEU A 140 -2.64 -7.17 -9.03
C LEU A 140 -3.05 -8.64 -8.97
N ASP A 141 -2.07 -9.50 -8.72
CA ASP A 141 -2.28 -10.93 -8.57
C ASP A 141 -2.09 -11.33 -7.11
N LEU A 142 -3.10 -12.00 -6.55
CA LEU A 142 -2.99 -12.54 -5.20
C LEU A 142 -1.99 -13.69 -5.17
N ALA A 143 -1.25 -13.80 -4.05
CA ALA A 143 -0.45 -14.99 -3.80
C ALA A 143 -1.34 -16.24 -3.87
N PRO A 144 -0.84 -17.35 -4.45
CA PRO A 144 -1.49 -18.65 -4.32
C PRO A 144 -1.77 -18.99 -2.85
N ALA A 145 -2.86 -19.69 -2.58
CA ALA A 145 -3.33 -19.91 -1.21
C ALA A 145 -2.29 -20.64 -0.35
N GLU A 146 -1.60 -21.60 -0.95
CA GLU A 146 -0.49 -22.36 -0.36
C GLU A 146 0.72 -21.48 -0.04
N THR A 147 1.05 -20.52 -0.92
CA THR A 147 2.14 -19.56 -0.68
C THR A 147 1.75 -18.60 0.43
N TRP A 148 0.53 -18.06 0.39
CA TRP A 148 0.05 -17.15 1.42
C TRP A 148 -0.02 -17.82 2.80
N ALA A 149 -0.43 -19.09 2.87
CA ALA A 149 -0.49 -19.84 4.12
C ALA A 149 0.87 -20.03 4.82
N GLN A 150 1.97 -19.86 4.09
CA GLN A 150 3.34 -19.91 4.62
C GLN A 150 3.85 -18.55 5.11
N ILE A 151 3.11 -17.47 4.88
CA ILE A 151 3.51 -16.12 5.30
C ILE A 151 3.21 -15.94 6.79
N GLU A 152 4.26 -15.73 7.59
CA GLU A 152 4.11 -15.27 8.96
C GLU A 152 3.76 -13.78 8.96
N VAL A 153 2.48 -13.47 9.15
CA VAL A 153 1.98 -12.09 9.20
C VAL A 153 2.17 -11.52 10.59
N ALA A 154 2.92 -10.43 10.69
CA ALA A 154 3.01 -9.61 11.89
C ALA A 154 2.15 -8.34 11.75
N ALA A 155 1.67 -7.81 12.88
CA ALA A 155 0.81 -6.63 12.93
C ALA A 155 1.25 -5.66 14.03
N GLY A 156 0.99 -4.37 13.84
CA GLY A 156 1.45 -3.34 14.76
C GLY A 156 1.10 -1.91 14.36
N PRO A 157 1.62 -0.90 15.08
CA PRO A 157 1.32 0.50 14.83
C PRO A 157 1.80 0.96 13.45
N ARG A 158 1.03 1.86 12.84
CA ARG A 158 1.32 2.46 11.53
C ARG A 158 2.47 3.45 11.61
N VAL A 159 3.22 3.58 10.52
CA VAL A 159 4.44 4.39 10.46
C VAL A 159 4.12 5.87 10.33
N GLY A 160 4.78 6.68 11.16
CA GLY A 160 4.68 8.14 11.07
C GLY A 160 3.29 8.72 11.37
N LEU A 161 2.36 7.91 11.87
CA LEU A 161 0.98 8.30 12.10
C LEU A 161 0.78 8.91 13.49
N ARG A 162 0.12 10.06 13.55
CA ARG A 162 -0.14 10.78 14.82
C ARG A 162 -1.47 10.45 15.45
N LEU A 163 -2.51 10.28 14.64
CA LEU A 163 -3.87 10.05 15.09
C LEU A 163 -4.14 8.54 15.10
N ALA A 164 -4.70 8.04 16.21
CA ALA A 164 -4.87 6.61 16.45
C ALA A 164 -3.59 5.76 16.21
N PRO A 165 -2.42 6.17 16.76
CA PRO A 165 -1.13 5.53 16.46
C PRO A 165 -1.06 4.09 16.95
N ASN A 166 -1.86 3.73 17.96
CA ASN A 166 -1.84 2.41 18.60
C ASN A 166 -2.70 1.36 17.88
N ARG A 167 -3.46 1.73 16.82
CA ARG A 167 -4.23 0.73 16.05
C ARG A 167 -3.25 -0.20 15.32
N PRO A 168 -3.36 -1.54 15.48
CA PRO A 168 -2.44 -2.51 14.90
C PRO A 168 -2.75 -2.78 13.41
N TRP A 169 -2.87 -1.71 12.63
CA TRP A 169 -3.35 -1.72 11.24
C TRP A 169 -2.23 -1.58 10.22
N ARG A 170 -0.99 -1.79 10.65
CA ARG A 170 0.13 -2.08 9.75
C ARG A 170 0.37 -3.58 9.80
N PHE A 171 0.51 -4.18 8.63
CA PHE A 171 0.76 -5.61 8.46
C PHE A 171 2.01 -5.82 7.62
N TRP A 172 2.83 -6.80 7.97
CA TRP A 172 4.06 -7.12 7.24
C TRP A 172 4.43 -8.59 7.34
N VAL A 173 5.28 -9.03 6.41
CA VAL A 173 5.90 -10.37 6.43
C VAL A 173 7.03 -10.39 7.46
N SER A 174 6.92 -11.25 8.48
CA SER A 174 7.92 -11.38 9.55
C SER A 174 9.30 -11.74 8.99
N GLY A 175 10.35 -11.03 9.44
CA GLY A 175 11.73 -11.27 9.02
C GLY A 175 12.10 -10.87 7.58
N ASP A 176 11.14 -10.45 6.75
CA ASP A 176 11.43 -10.12 5.34
C ASP A 176 12.26 -8.82 5.23
N PRO A 177 13.39 -8.84 4.50
CA PRO A 177 14.33 -7.72 4.49
C PRO A 177 13.82 -6.50 3.70
N SER A 178 12.79 -6.67 2.86
CA SER A 178 12.14 -5.59 2.11
C SER A 178 11.13 -4.80 2.95
N VAL A 179 10.77 -5.28 4.15
CA VAL A 179 9.93 -4.55 5.11
C VAL A 179 10.65 -3.28 5.54
N SER A 180 9.97 -2.15 5.42
CA SER A 180 10.59 -0.86 5.67
C SER A 180 10.65 -0.54 7.17
N PRO A 181 11.64 0.25 7.63
CA PRO A 181 11.86 0.46 9.06
C PRO A 181 10.66 1.16 9.72
N TYR A 182 10.33 0.71 10.94
CA TYR A 182 9.34 1.42 11.76
C TYR A 182 9.90 2.78 12.19
N ARG A 183 9.05 3.81 12.10
CA ARG A 183 9.34 5.14 12.64
C ARG A 183 8.08 5.69 13.29
N PRO A 184 8.08 5.99 14.60
CA PRO A 184 6.94 6.65 15.22
C PRO A 184 6.76 8.06 14.65
N ALA A 185 5.57 8.64 14.82
CA ALA A 185 5.38 10.04 14.47
C ALA A 185 6.31 10.94 15.31
N LYS A 186 6.88 11.97 14.67
CA LYS A 186 7.62 12.99 15.42
C LYS A 186 6.65 13.74 16.33
N ALA A 187 6.98 13.81 17.62
CA ALA A 187 6.39 14.76 18.55
C ALA A 187 6.55 16.17 17.97
N ARG A 188 5.53 17.02 18.14
CA ARG A 188 5.61 18.42 17.76
C ARG A 188 6.45 19.18 18.76
#